data_AF-A0A9E0QMI1-F1
#
_entry.id   AF-A0A9E0QMI1-F1
#
_cell.length_a   1.000
_cell.length_b   1.000
_cell.length_c   1.000
_cell.angle_alpha   90.00
_cell.angle_beta   90.00
_cell.angle_gamma   90.00
#
_symmetry.space_group_name_H-M   'P 1'
#
loop_
_entity.id
_entity.type
_entity.pdbx_description
1 polymer ?
#
loop_
_entity_poly.entity_id
_entity_poly.type
_entity_poly.pdbx_seq_one_letter_code
_entity_poly.pdbx_strand_id
1 'polypeptide(L)'
;MIRKEYIIALQTITYKEVRRFLRIWVQTLLPSIITTTLYFLIFGTLIGSRIGEMKGYPYMDFIVPGLILMAVISNAYSNVVSSFYGSKFQHNIEEMLVAPMPSWVILLGYISGGVMRGLIVGVLVTLVSLFFTDLKIAHPLMMVVVFLLTGVLFSAAGFINAVYA
;
A
#
# COMPACT_ATOMS: atom_id res chain seq x y z
N MET A 1 1.62 -30.94 -5.48
CA MET A 1 0.52 -31.16 -4.52
C MET A 1 0.74 -30.25 -3.32
N ILE A 2 0.13 -29.06 -3.32
CA ILE A 2 0.29 -28.08 -2.23
C ILE A 2 -0.42 -28.66 -0.99
N ARG A 3 0.35 -29.08 0.04
CA ARG A 3 -0.23 -29.60 1.29
C ARG A 3 -1.11 -28.51 1.94
N LYS A 4 -2.28 -28.91 2.45
CA LYS A 4 -3.24 -28.02 3.14
C LYS A 4 -2.58 -27.22 4.29
N GLU A 5 -1.58 -27.81 4.92
CA GLU A 5 -0.74 -27.20 5.97
C GLU A 5 -0.10 -25.87 5.53
N TYR A 6 0.39 -25.78 4.28
CA TYR A 6 1.03 -24.56 3.77
C TYR A 6 0.02 -23.43 3.54
N ILE A 7 -1.22 -23.76 3.16
CA ILE A 7 -2.29 -22.78 2.95
C ILE A 7 -2.76 -22.22 4.30
N ILE A 8 -2.89 -23.07 5.32
CA ILE A 8 -3.27 -22.65 6.68
C ILE A 8 -2.18 -21.76 7.28
N ALA A 9 -0.90 -22.12 7.10
CA ALA A 9 0.23 -21.29 7.54
C ALA A 9 0.20 -19.90 6.87
N LEU A 10 -0.01 -19.85 5.55
CA LEU A 10 -0.12 -18.60 4.80
C LEU A 10 -1.26 -17.73 5.32
N GLN A 11 -2.46 -18.31 5.46
CA GLN A 11 -3.64 -17.60 5.99
C GLN A 11 -3.39 -17.05 7.40
N THR A 12 -2.70 -17.81 8.25
CA THR A 12 -2.43 -17.40 9.63
C THR A 12 -1.46 -16.21 9.67
N ILE A 13 -0.40 -16.24 8.86
CA ILE A 13 0.56 -15.13 8.75
C ILE A 13 -0.15 -13.88 8.21
N THR A 14 -0.90 -14.02 7.10
CA THR A 14 -1.64 -12.90 6.52
C THR A 14 -2.64 -12.33 7.51
N TYR A 15 -3.38 -13.17 8.24
CA TYR A 15 -4.36 -12.70 9.22
C TYR A 15 -3.69 -11.97 10.41
N LYS A 16 -2.55 -12.48 10.90
CA LYS A 16 -1.75 -11.82 11.94
C LYS A 16 -1.30 -10.44 11.49
N GLU A 17 -0.75 -10.33 10.28
CA GLU A 17 -0.30 -9.07 9.70
C GLU A 17 -1.44 -8.09 9.47
N VAL A 18 -2.56 -8.56 8.93
CA VAL A 18 -3.77 -7.75 8.74
C VAL A 18 -4.28 -7.21 10.05
N ARG A 19 -4.41 -8.06 11.08
CA ARG A 19 -4.86 -7.63 12.40
C ARG A 19 -3.90 -6.66 13.08
N ARG A 20 -2.59 -6.81 12.85
CA ARG A 20 -1.55 -5.94 13.40
C ARG A 20 -1.67 -4.51 12.86
N PHE A 21 -1.70 -4.33 11.54
CA PHE A 21 -1.81 -2.98 10.98
C PHE A 21 -3.20 -2.37 11.22
N LEU A 22 -4.28 -3.17 11.22
CA LEU A 22 -5.62 -2.68 11.53
C LEU A 22 -5.73 -2.16 12.97
N ARG A 23 -5.00 -2.74 13.93
CA ARG A 23 -4.99 -2.23 15.31
C ARG A 23 -4.30 -0.87 15.42
N ILE A 24 -3.33 -0.58 14.55
CA ILE A 24 -2.51 0.65 14.56
C ILE A 24 -2.97 1.62 13.46
N TRP A 25 -4.26 1.54 13.06
CA TRP A 25 -4.81 2.31 11.95
C TRP A 25 -4.61 3.83 12.07
N VAL A 26 -4.62 4.36 13.29
CA VAL A 26 -4.41 5.79 13.59
C VAL A 26 -2.99 6.25 13.23
N GLN A 27 -1.98 5.39 13.31
CA GLN A 27 -0.61 5.77 12.95
C GLN A 27 -0.26 5.37 11.52
N THR A 28 -0.95 4.37 10.96
CA THR A 28 -0.62 3.84 9.64
C THR A 28 -1.41 4.47 8.50
N LEU A 29 -2.70 4.77 8.73
CA LEU A 29 -3.61 5.30 7.72
C LEU A 29 -3.79 6.80 7.86
N LEU A 30 -3.94 7.28 9.10
CA LEU A 30 -4.27 8.68 9.38
C LEU A 30 -3.21 9.67 8.86
N PRO A 31 -1.89 9.45 9.08
CA PRO A 31 -0.87 10.35 8.55
C PRO A 31 -0.87 10.39 7.02
N SER A 32 -1.03 9.23 6.37
CA SER A 32 -1.10 9.12 4.92
C SER A 32 -2.30 9.86 4.32
N ILE A 33 -3.45 9.82 4.99
CA ILE A 33 -4.64 10.55 4.56
C ILE A 33 -4.41 12.05 4.73
N ILE A 34 -3.91 12.49 5.90
CA ILE A 34 -3.66 13.92 6.16
C ILE A 34 -2.69 14.49 5.12
N THR A 35 -1.55 13.82 4.88
CA THR A 35 -0.55 14.32 3.93
C THR A 35 -1.11 14.39 2.52
N THR A 36 -1.88 13.38 2.11
CA THR A 36 -2.47 13.38 0.77
C THR A 36 -3.56 14.43 0.62
N THR A 37 -4.39 14.64 1.64
CA THR A 37 -5.38 15.73 1.67
C THR A 37 -4.72 17.11 1.65
N LEU A 38 -3.63 17.29 2.41
CA LEU A 38 -2.85 18.54 2.36
C LEU A 38 -2.25 18.76 0.97
N TYR A 39 -1.72 17.72 0.33
CA TYR A 39 -1.25 17.81 -1.06
C TYR A 39 -2.39 18.19 -2.00
N PHE A 40 -3.58 17.59 -1.86
CA PHE A 40 -4.74 18.00 -2.63
C PHE A 40 -5.13 19.46 -2.40
N LEU A 41 -5.11 19.93 -1.16
CA LEU A 41 -5.45 21.32 -0.83
C LEU A 41 -4.42 22.29 -1.45
N ILE A 42 -3.13 22.01 -1.28
CA ILE A 42 -2.03 22.85 -1.78
C ILE A 42 -1.99 22.85 -3.31
N PHE A 43 -1.95 21.67 -3.94
CA PHE A 43 -1.83 21.55 -5.39
C PHE A 43 -3.15 21.88 -6.10
N GLY A 44 -4.28 21.57 -5.48
CA GLY A 44 -5.60 21.83 -6.01
C GLY A 44 -6.00 23.30 -5.94
N THR A 45 -6.08 23.87 -4.75
CA THR A 45 -6.63 25.24 -4.59
C THR A 45 -5.57 26.33 -4.76
N LEU A 46 -4.36 26.12 -4.25
CA LEU A 46 -3.30 27.14 -4.18
C LEU A 46 -2.52 27.26 -5.49
N ILE A 47 -2.23 26.13 -6.12
CA ILE A 47 -1.47 26.05 -7.38
C ILE A 47 -2.41 25.96 -8.59
N GLY A 48 -3.51 25.20 -8.52
CA GLY A 48 -4.50 25.12 -9.60
C GLY A 48 -5.10 26.48 -9.98
N SER A 49 -5.31 27.38 -9.00
CA SER A 49 -5.78 28.75 -9.26
C SER A 49 -4.73 29.66 -9.91
N ARG A 50 -3.43 29.36 -9.79
CA ARG A 50 -2.32 30.17 -10.34
C ARG A 50 -1.80 29.65 -11.69
N ILE A 51 -1.93 28.36 -11.96
CA ILE A 51 -1.44 27.73 -13.21
C ILE A 51 -2.47 27.87 -14.35
N GLY A 52 -3.77 27.93 -14.05
CA GLY A 52 -4.82 27.90 -15.07
C GLY A 52 -4.90 26.55 -15.78
N GLU A 53 -5.43 26.51 -17.01
CA GLU A 53 -5.56 25.27 -17.79
C GLU A 53 -4.23 24.84 -18.40
N MET A 54 -3.85 23.58 -18.16
CA MET A 54 -2.71 22.97 -18.84
C MET A 54 -3.25 22.18 -20.03
N LYS A 55 -3.22 22.79 -21.23
CA LYS A 55 -3.76 22.23 -22.49
C LYS A 55 -5.27 21.91 -22.46
N GLY A 56 -6.12 22.78 -21.90
CA GLY A 56 -7.58 22.63 -21.97
C GLY A 56 -8.20 21.62 -20.97
N TYR A 57 -7.39 21.08 -20.06
CA TYR A 57 -7.85 20.25 -18.94
C TYR A 57 -7.40 20.85 -17.60
N PRO A 58 -8.20 20.69 -16.53
CA PRO A 58 -7.84 21.19 -15.22
C PRO A 58 -6.61 20.45 -14.71
N TYR A 59 -5.61 21.20 -14.22
CA TYR A 59 -4.36 20.66 -13.66
C TYR A 59 -4.56 19.61 -12.56
N MET A 60 -5.67 19.71 -11.82
CA MET A 60 -6.08 18.70 -10.83
C MET A 60 -6.17 17.29 -11.43
N ASP A 61 -6.77 17.12 -12.62
CA ASP A 61 -6.97 15.80 -13.23
C ASP A 61 -5.66 15.07 -13.53
N PHE A 62 -4.57 15.82 -13.76
CA PHE A 62 -3.24 15.27 -14.01
C PHE A 62 -2.47 14.93 -12.73
N ILE A 63 -2.61 15.75 -11.68
CA ILE A 63 -1.89 15.54 -10.42
C ILE A 63 -2.56 14.48 -9.54
N VAL A 64 -3.89 14.40 -9.57
CA VAL A 64 -4.67 13.52 -8.70
C VAL A 64 -4.20 12.05 -8.79
N PRO A 65 -4.08 11.43 -9.98
CA PRO A 65 -3.61 10.04 -10.09
C PRO A 65 -2.19 9.85 -9.57
N GLY A 66 -1.31 10.83 -9.78
CA GLY A 66 0.08 10.79 -9.31
C GLY A 66 0.18 10.80 -7.78
N LEU A 67 -0.62 11.65 -7.12
CA LEU A 67 -0.68 11.71 -5.66
C LEU A 67 -1.24 10.42 -5.05
N ILE A 68 -2.30 9.85 -5.66
CA ILE A 68 -2.85 8.58 -5.21
C ILE A 68 -1.79 7.48 -5.31
N LEU A 69 -1.08 7.39 -6.42
CA LEU A 69 0.00 6.41 -6.61
C LEU A 69 1.12 6.59 -5.59
N MET A 70 1.55 7.83 -5.31
CA MET A 70 2.56 8.08 -4.27
C MET A 70 2.12 7.56 -2.90
N ALA A 71 0.86 7.77 -2.53
CA ALA A 71 0.33 7.29 -1.26
C ALA A 71 0.31 5.75 -1.19
N VAL A 72 -0.11 5.08 -2.27
CA VAL A 72 -0.12 3.61 -2.37
C VAL A 72 1.31 3.05 -2.27
N ILE A 73 2.24 3.62 -3.04
CA ILE A 73 3.64 3.20 -3.09
C ILE A 73 4.29 3.29 -1.71
N SER A 74 4.19 4.46 -1.07
CA SER A 74 4.82 4.72 0.23
C SER A 74 4.25 3.80 1.31
N ASN A 75 2.92 3.59 1.34
CA ASN A 75 2.28 2.75 2.34
C ASN A 75 2.56 1.26 2.15
N ALA A 76 2.53 0.76 0.91
CA ALA A 76 2.86 -0.63 0.62
C ALA A 76 4.32 -0.94 0.98
N TYR A 77 5.24 -0.07 0.56
CA TYR A 77 6.67 -0.21 0.82
C TYR A 77 7.00 -0.14 2.32
N SER A 78 6.57 0.94 3.00
CA SER A 78 6.84 1.15 4.42
C SER A 78 6.27 0.01 5.28
N ASN A 79 5.11 -0.53 4.92
CA ASN A 79 4.50 -1.64 5.65
C ASN A 79 5.34 -2.92 5.55
N VAL A 80 5.78 -3.30 4.36
CA VAL A 80 6.55 -4.53 4.20
C VAL A 80 7.92 -4.41 4.84
N VAL A 81 8.60 -3.27 4.67
CA VAL A 81 9.89 -3.02 5.32
C VAL A 81 9.74 -3.11 6.84
N SER A 82 8.81 -2.36 7.43
CA SER A 82 8.59 -2.35 8.89
C SER A 82 8.12 -3.72 9.41
N SER A 83 7.33 -4.45 8.63
CA SER A 83 6.84 -5.76 9.02
C SER A 83 7.94 -6.82 9.04
N PHE A 84 8.71 -6.92 7.96
CA PHE A 84 9.77 -7.92 7.86
C PHE A 84 10.97 -7.57 8.75
N TYR A 85 11.39 -6.30 8.75
CA TYR A 85 12.45 -5.82 9.64
C TYR A 85 12.04 -6.01 11.11
N GLY A 86 10.80 -5.70 11.47
CA GLY A 86 10.28 -5.95 12.83
C GLY A 86 10.31 -7.43 13.23
N SER A 87 9.97 -8.33 12.32
CA SER A 87 10.05 -9.77 12.56
C SER A 87 11.49 -10.30 12.66
N LYS A 88 12.44 -9.70 11.92
CA LYS A 88 13.88 -9.97 12.03
C LYS A 88 14.42 -9.55 13.40
N PHE A 89 14.06 -8.35 13.86
CA PHE A 89 14.47 -7.82 15.16
C PHE A 89 13.88 -8.56 16.37
N GLN A 90 12.70 -9.16 16.23
CA GLN A 90 12.04 -9.91 17.30
C GLN A 90 12.43 -11.39 17.36
N HIS A 91 13.43 -11.84 16.59
CA HIS A 91 13.80 -13.26 16.41
C HIS A 91 12.65 -14.20 15.96
N ASN A 92 11.49 -13.66 15.56
CA ASN A 92 10.35 -14.43 15.05
C ASN A 92 10.71 -15.17 13.74
N ILE A 93 11.68 -14.66 12.97
CA ILE A 93 12.15 -15.34 11.76
C ILE A 93 12.85 -16.65 12.11
N GLU A 94 13.58 -16.72 13.24
CA GLU A 94 14.29 -17.94 13.67
C GLU A 94 13.29 -19.03 14.11
N GLU A 95 12.25 -18.68 14.87
CA GLU A 95 11.17 -19.61 15.22
C GLU A 95 10.39 -20.10 13.98
N MET A 96 10.18 -19.22 12.99
CA MET A 96 9.54 -19.59 11.71
C MET A 96 10.42 -20.47 10.82
N LEU A 97 11.75 -20.39 10.95
CA LEU A 97 12.70 -21.26 10.23
C LEU A 97 12.87 -22.63 10.92
N VAL A 98 12.62 -22.72 12.23
CA VAL A 98 12.59 -23.98 12.98
C VAL A 98 11.32 -24.78 12.67
N ALA A 99 10.19 -24.10 12.43
CA ALA A 99 9.05 -24.74 11.79
C ALA A 99 9.41 -25.04 10.31
N PRO A 100 9.15 -26.25 9.77
CA PRO A 100 9.51 -26.61 8.40
C PRO A 100 8.58 -25.94 7.37
N MET A 101 8.61 -24.61 7.32
CA MET A 101 7.82 -23.77 6.43
C MET A 101 8.65 -23.35 5.22
N PRO A 102 8.17 -23.59 3.99
CA PRO A 102 8.89 -23.17 2.79
C PRO A 102 9.03 -21.64 2.74
N SER A 103 10.20 -21.15 2.32
CA SER A 103 10.50 -19.71 2.25
C SER A 103 9.51 -18.92 1.40
N TRP A 104 8.91 -19.54 0.38
CA TRP A 104 7.89 -18.91 -0.47
C TRP A 104 6.56 -18.66 0.27
N VAL A 105 6.20 -19.45 1.28
CA VAL A 105 4.99 -19.25 2.09
C VAL A 105 5.14 -17.99 2.96
N ILE A 106 6.33 -17.81 3.54
CA ILE A 106 6.67 -16.65 4.36
C ILE A 106 6.66 -15.39 3.49
N LEU A 107 7.33 -15.45 2.34
CA LEU A 107 7.37 -14.36 1.36
C LEU A 107 5.94 -13.93 0.95
N LEU A 108 5.10 -14.87 0.53
CA LEU A 108 3.74 -14.57 0.10
C LEU A 108 2.87 -14.03 1.25
N GLY A 109 3.06 -14.53 2.47
CA GLY A 109 2.37 -14.02 3.66
C GLY A 109 2.65 -12.53 3.91
N TYR A 110 3.92 -12.12 3.91
CA TYR A 110 4.28 -10.71 4.11
C TYR A 110 3.89 -9.81 2.93
N ILE A 111 4.08 -10.27 1.69
CA ILE A 111 3.66 -9.52 0.50
C ILE A 111 2.14 -9.30 0.53
N SER A 112 1.35 -10.33 0.87
CA SER A 112 -0.11 -10.20 0.95
C SER A 112 -0.55 -9.17 1.99
N GLY A 113 0.13 -9.08 3.14
CA GLY A 113 -0.13 -8.05 4.16
C GLY A 113 0.19 -6.64 3.67
N GLY A 114 1.31 -6.46 2.96
CA GLY A 114 1.71 -5.20 2.33
C GLY A 114 0.71 -4.73 1.27
N VAL A 115 0.31 -5.64 0.38
CA VAL A 115 -0.67 -5.38 -0.68
C VAL A 115 -2.02 -5.01 -0.09
N MET A 116 -2.50 -5.72 0.93
CA MET A 116 -3.80 -5.44 1.56
C MET A 116 -3.84 -4.02 2.16
N ARG A 117 -2.78 -3.60 2.87
CA ARG A 117 -2.71 -2.24 3.42
C ARG A 117 -2.56 -1.18 2.31
N GLY A 118 -1.72 -1.44 1.30
CA GLY A 118 -1.56 -0.55 0.15
C GLY A 118 -2.88 -0.32 -0.60
N LEU A 119 -3.67 -1.38 -0.78
CA LEU A 119 -5.01 -1.32 -1.35
C LEU A 119 -5.98 -0.51 -0.48
N ILE A 120 -6.01 -0.74 0.84
CA ILE A 120 -6.87 0.03 1.75
C ILE A 120 -6.54 1.52 1.67
N VAL A 121 -5.26 1.89 1.71
CA VAL A 121 -4.85 3.29 1.57
C VAL A 121 -5.21 3.84 0.19
N GLY A 122 -4.94 3.09 -0.88
CA GLY A 122 -5.30 3.50 -2.24
C GLY A 122 -6.79 3.77 -2.41
N VAL A 123 -7.65 2.92 -1.85
CA VAL A 123 -9.11 3.11 -1.85
C VAL A 123 -9.50 4.35 -1.05
N LEU A 124 -8.94 4.54 0.16
CA LEU A 124 -9.23 5.71 0.99
C LEU A 124 -8.84 7.02 0.31
N VAL A 125 -7.64 7.06 -0.29
CA VAL A 125 -7.17 8.25 -1.01
C VAL A 125 -7.98 8.50 -2.28
N THR A 126 -8.41 7.44 -2.97
CA THR A 126 -9.33 7.55 -4.12
C THR A 126 -10.67 8.16 -3.71
N LEU A 127 -11.25 7.72 -2.59
CA LEU A 127 -12.49 8.29 -2.06
C LEU A 127 -12.34 9.77 -1.72
N VAL A 128 -11.21 10.17 -1.13
CA VAL A 128 -10.91 11.58 -0.86
C VAL A 128 -10.79 12.37 -2.18
N SER A 129 -10.13 11.80 -3.20
CA SER A 129 -9.95 12.46 -4.48
C SER A 129 -11.25 12.73 -5.24
N LEU A 130 -12.22 11.81 -5.15
CA LEU A 130 -13.56 11.98 -5.73
C LEU A 130 -14.32 13.16 -5.11
N PHE A 131 -13.98 13.55 -3.88
CA PHE A 131 -14.58 14.70 -3.20
C PHE A 131 -13.97 16.04 -3.64
N PHE A 132 -12.75 16.02 -4.16
CA PHE A 132 -12.01 17.21 -4.61
C PHE A 132 -12.05 17.41 -6.13
N THR A 133 -12.31 16.36 -6.91
CA THR A 133 -12.27 16.41 -8.38
C THR A 133 -13.25 15.41 -8.99
N ASP A 134 -14.04 15.86 -9.98
CA ASP A 134 -14.88 15.01 -10.83
C ASP A 134 -14.01 14.15 -11.76
N LEU A 135 -13.31 13.17 -11.18
CA LEU A 135 -12.57 12.18 -11.96
C LEU A 135 -13.57 11.40 -12.82
N LYS A 136 -13.54 11.62 -14.14
CA LYS A 136 -14.11 10.67 -15.09
C LYS A 136 -13.28 9.40 -15.09
N ILE A 137 -13.56 8.51 -14.13
CA ILE A 137 -12.97 7.18 -14.08
C ILE A 137 -13.50 6.38 -15.28
N ALA A 138 -12.81 6.47 -16.42
CA ALA A 138 -13.20 5.76 -17.63
C ALA A 138 -13.15 4.23 -17.43
N HIS A 139 -12.18 3.75 -16.63
CA HIS A 139 -11.98 2.33 -16.36
C HIS A 139 -11.60 2.05 -14.90
N PRO A 140 -12.59 1.91 -13.99
CA PRO A 140 -12.33 1.62 -12.57
C PRO A 140 -11.60 0.29 -12.36
N LEU A 141 -11.81 -0.68 -13.26
CA LEU A 141 -11.11 -1.97 -13.22
C LEU A 141 -9.59 -1.82 -13.43
N MET A 142 -9.17 -0.96 -14.38
CA MET A 142 -7.75 -0.71 -14.63
C MET A 142 -7.09 -0.01 -13.44
N MET A 143 -7.79 0.91 -12.78
CA MET A 143 -7.31 1.57 -11.57
C MET A 143 -6.99 0.56 -10.46
N VAL A 144 -7.90 -0.38 -10.20
CA VAL A 144 -7.70 -1.43 -9.19
C VAL A 144 -6.53 -2.33 -9.58
N VAL A 145 -6.41 -2.72 -10.85
CA VAL A 145 -5.29 -3.54 -11.34
C VAL A 145 -3.96 -2.82 -11.16
N VAL A 146 -3.88 -1.53 -11.52
CA VAL A 146 -2.66 -0.73 -11.35
C VAL A 146 -2.30 -0.60 -9.87
N PHE A 147 -3.26 -0.40 -8.97
CA PHE A 147 -2.99 -0.35 -7.53
C PHE A 147 -2.53 -1.69 -6.98
N LEU A 148 -3.09 -2.78 -7.47
CA LEU A 148 -2.67 -4.12 -7.08
C LEU A 148 -1.25 -4.40 -7.57
N LEU A 149 -0.95 -4.12 -8.83
CA LEU A 149 0.39 -4.31 -9.42
C LEU A 149 1.45 -3.44 -8.74
N THR A 150 1.16 -2.15 -8.52
CA THR A 150 2.09 -1.26 -7.81
C THR A 150 2.26 -1.69 -6.36
N GLY A 151 1.17 -2.06 -5.67
CA GLY A 151 1.21 -2.62 -4.32
C GLY A 151 2.09 -3.87 -4.23
N VAL A 152 1.96 -4.81 -5.17
CA VAL A 152 2.78 -6.04 -5.23
C VAL A 152 4.24 -5.70 -5.51
N LEU A 153 4.51 -4.85 -6.49
CA LEU A 153 5.87 -4.50 -6.91
C LEU A 153 6.64 -3.80 -5.78
N PHE A 154 6.02 -2.82 -5.12
CA PHE A 154 6.65 -2.10 -4.01
C PHE A 154 6.68 -2.91 -2.71
N SER A 155 5.73 -3.82 -2.51
CA SER A 155 5.82 -4.81 -1.42
C SER A 155 7.02 -5.73 -1.61
N ALA A 156 7.23 -6.24 -2.83
CA ALA A 156 8.40 -7.07 -3.15
C ALA A 156 9.71 -6.29 -3.00
N ALA A 157 9.76 -5.04 -3.48
CA ALA A 157 10.92 -4.17 -3.30
C ALA A 157 11.23 -3.88 -1.82
N GLY A 158 10.18 -3.65 -1.01
CA GLY A 158 10.31 -3.47 0.43
C GLY A 158 10.81 -4.73 1.14
N PHE A 159 10.35 -5.91 0.69
CA PHE A 159 10.84 -7.19 1.20
C PHE A 159 12.33 -7.38 0.90
N ILE A 160 12.76 -7.16 -0.35
CA ILE A 160 14.18 -7.27 -0.72
C ILE A 160 15.02 -6.35 0.17
N ASN A 161 14.60 -5.09 0.34
CA ASN A 161 15.34 -4.16 1.19
C ASN A 161 15.43 -4.63 2.65
N ALA A 162 14.34 -5.16 3.20
CA ALA A 162 14.31 -5.64 4.57
C ALA A 162 15.08 -6.95 4.81
N VAL A 163 15.37 -7.72 3.75
CA VAL A 163 16.28 -8.87 3.82
C VAL A 163 17.73 -8.40 3.89
N TYR A 164 18.10 -7.40 3.08
CA TYR A 164 19.47 -6.88 3.02
C TYR A 164 19.85 -5.97 4.20
N ALA A 165 18.90 -5.23 4.78
CA ALA A 165 19.08 -4.42 5.98
C ALA A 165 19.06 -5.27 7.24
#